data_AF-A0A959P0T7-F1
#
_entry.id   AF-A0A959P0T7-F1
#
_cell.length_a   1.000
_cell.length_b   1.000
_cell.length_c   1.000
_cell.angle_alpha   90.00
_cell.angle_beta   90.00
_cell.angle_gamma   90.00
#
_symmetry.space_group_name_H-M   'P 1'
#
loop_
_entity.id
_entity.type
_entity.pdbx_description
1 polymer ?
#
loop_
_entity_poly.entity_id
_entity_poly.type
_entity_poly.pdbx_seq_one_letter_code
_entity_poly.pdbx_strand_id
1 'polypeptide(L)'
;GIPFEFLCTGKKNNTVTNFYASQKYLIEDYPISYSPSFSIWKELKERSISDKTTALLVGDPTFQSNNNEYAESRGLKELDLYSRDIKMLPLRYSAKEIEDIEGYFGDDVVLLGREATESNFKKNSSYSSIIHISTHSFLFKNNPVIIFGGDEDNDGYLETGEVAGLKLESDLVVLSSCKSGLGEENNAEGILGMQKAFFDAGASSILLSLWDVSDKQTSIFMKFFYEFLSENIDKSEALRKAKIKFINEVDPNPYYWAAFTLSGNSNSIFIEKKSFRGYYLFLSLSIVLISYILFRKRNIFIKMQKSGKT
;
A
#
# COMPACT_ATOMS: atom_id res chain seq x y z
N GLY A 1 -1.06 10.27 19.93
CA GLY A 1 -2.05 9.67 20.84
C GLY A 1 -2.19 8.19 20.53
N ILE A 2 -2.60 7.37 21.50
CA ILE A 2 -2.85 5.93 21.29
C ILE A 2 -4.19 5.77 20.53
N PRO A 3 -4.27 4.91 19.51
CA PRO A 3 -5.48 4.72 18.72
C PRO A 3 -6.58 4.00 19.51
N PHE A 4 -7.84 4.38 19.27
CA PHE A 4 -9.02 3.85 19.97
C PHE A 4 -9.22 2.34 19.77
N GLU A 5 -8.82 1.81 18.61
CA GLU A 5 -8.90 0.38 18.31
C GLU A 5 -8.13 -0.53 19.29
N PHE A 6 -7.13 0.01 19.99
CA PHE A 6 -6.35 -0.70 21.01
C PHE A 6 -7.11 -0.93 22.33
N LEU A 7 -8.24 -0.25 22.55
CA LEU A 7 -8.96 -0.35 23.82
C LEU A 7 -9.39 -1.79 24.12
N CYS A 8 -8.99 -2.27 25.29
CA CYS A 8 -9.41 -3.58 25.79
C CYS A 8 -10.84 -3.51 26.30
N THR A 9 -11.74 -4.27 25.68
CA THR A 9 -13.18 -4.35 26.03
C THR A 9 -13.50 -5.54 26.93
N GLY A 10 -12.54 -6.45 27.14
CA GLY A 10 -12.70 -7.60 28.02
C GLY A 10 -11.58 -8.64 27.84
N LYS A 11 -11.78 -9.82 28.43
CA LYS A 11 -10.89 -10.98 28.23
C LYS A 11 -11.61 -12.04 27.41
N LYS A 12 -10.86 -12.76 26.58
CA LYS A 12 -11.35 -13.94 25.87
C LYS A 12 -11.42 -15.11 26.85
N ASN A 13 -12.47 -15.92 26.77
CA ASN A 13 -12.76 -17.03 27.70
C ASN A 13 -11.83 -18.25 27.58
N ASN A 14 -10.70 -18.12 26.87
CA ASN A 14 -9.86 -19.25 26.49
C ASN A 14 -8.59 -19.34 27.34
N THR A 15 -8.04 -20.55 27.45
CA THR A 15 -6.78 -20.92 28.14
C THR A 15 -5.50 -20.36 27.51
N VAL A 16 -5.61 -19.26 26.76
CA VAL A 16 -4.48 -18.64 26.05
C VAL A 16 -3.53 -18.00 27.06
N THR A 17 -2.29 -18.48 27.08
CA THR A 17 -1.24 -18.00 28.02
C THR A 17 -0.62 -16.68 27.60
N ASN A 18 -0.67 -16.33 26.31
CA ASN A 18 -0.18 -15.04 25.81
C ASN A 18 -1.11 -13.91 26.28
N PHE A 19 -0.54 -12.94 27.00
CA PHE A 19 -1.29 -11.81 27.58
C PHE A 19 -2.10 -11.05 26.54
N TYR A 20 -1.48 -10.68 25.41
CA TYR A 20 -2.14 -9.89 24.36
C TYR A 20 -3.22 -10.69 23.63
N ALA A 21 -2.98 -11.97 23.32
CA ALA A 21 -3.97 -12.81 22.67
C ALA A 21 -5.16 -13.14 23.59
N SER A 22 -4.99 -13.06 24.91
CA SER A 22 -6.07 -13.26 25.88
C SER A 22 -7.01 -12.05 26.04
N GLN A 23 -6.64 -10.88 25.50
CA GLN A 23 -7.50 -9.69 25.52
C GLN A 23 -8.52 -9.71 24.37
N LYS A 24 -9.67 -9.07 24.59
CA LYS A 24 -10.61 -8.67 23.54
C LYS A 24 -10.41 -7.18 23.27
N TYR A 25 -10.09 -6.82 22.03
CA TYR A 25 -9.88 -5.42 21.62
C TYR A 25 -11.11 -4.85 20.92
N LEU A 26 -11.30 -3.53 21.00
CA LEU A 26 -12.43 -2.82 20.37
C LEU A 26 -12.49 -3.05 18.85
N ILE A 27 -11.33 -3.21 18.19
CA ILE A 27 -11.24 -3.52 16.75
C ILE A 27 -11.95 -4.81 16.35
N GLU A 28 -12.12 -5.76 17.28
CA GLU A 28 -12.82 -7.01 17.02
C GLU A 28 -14.34 -6.80 16.85
N ASP A 29 -14.86 -5.69 17.34
CA ASP A 29 -16.30 -5.37 17.30
C ASP A 29 -16.64 -4.29 16.26
N TYR A 30 -15.76 -3.30 16.04
CA TYR A 30 -16.07 -2.14 15.19
C TYR A 30 -14.95 -1.78 14.20
N PRO A 31 -15.30 -1.43 12.94
CA PRO A 31 -14.38 -0.72 12.06
C PRO A 31 -14.19 0.71 12.56
N ILE A 32 -12.94 1.17 12.62
CA ILE A 32 -12.59 2.49 13.16
C ILE A 32 -11.82 3.26 12.08
N SER A 33 -12.22 4.52 11.88
CA SER A 33 -11.52 5.50 11.07
C SER A 33 -11.51 6.85 11.78
N TYR A 34 -10.59 7.72 11.37
CA TYR A 34 -10.36 9.02 11.97
C TYR A 34 -10.68 10.13 10.96
N SER A 35 -10.82 11.35 11.43
CA SER A 35 -10.79 12.52 10.56
C SER A 35 -10.01 13.64 11.23
N PRO A 36 -9.18 14.41 10.50
CA PRO A 36 -8.39 15.47 11.10
C PRO A 36 -9.25 16.60 11.66
N SER A 37 -10.42 16.84 11.05
CA SER A 37 -11.40 17.81 11.54
C SER A 37 -12.79 17.51 11.00
N PHE A 38 -13.82 18.05 11.66
CA PHE A 38 -15.20 17.94 11.18
C PHE A 38 -15.38 18.59 9.79
N SER A 39 -14.71 19.70 9.52
CA SER A 39 -14.79 20.39 8.22
C SER A 39 -14.24 19.53 7.09
N ILE A 40 -13.06 18.93 7.29
CA ILE A 40 -12.45 18.00 6.31
C ILE A 40 -13.34 16.77 6.14
N TRP A 41 -13.88 16.20 7.22
CA TRP A 41 -14.81 15.07 7.11
C TRP A 41 -16.02 15.40 6.23
N LYS A 42 -16.63 16.57 6.42
CA LYS A 42 -17.77 17.01 5.65
C LYS A 42 -17.42 17.16 4.17
N GLU A 43 -16.31 17.83 3.87
CA GLU A 43 -15.80 18.00 2.50
C GLU A 43 -15.53 16.66 1.81
N LEU A 44 -14.84 15.74 2.49
CA LEU A 44 -14.51 14.41 1.96
C LEU A 44 -15.72 13.51 1.74
N LYS A 45 -16.83 13.77 2.44
CA LYS A 45 -18.09 13.03 2.28
C LYS A 45 -18.85 13.43 1.02
N GLU A 46 -18.65 14.67 0.55
CA GLU A 46 -19.28 15.20 -0.66
C GLU A 46 -18.47 14.88 -1.93
N ARG A 47 -17.23 14.40 -1.77
CA ARG A 47 -16.33 14.07 -2.88
C ARG A 47 -16.69 12.73 -3.53
N SER A 48 -16.77 12.72 -4.85
CA SER A 48 -16.96 11.49 -5.63
C SER A 48 -15.70 10.61 -5.54
N ILE A 49 -15.91 9.31 -5.36
CA ILE A 49 -14.86 8.31 -5.50
C ILE A 49 -14.39 8.30 -6.96
N SER A 50 -13.10 8.13 -7.18
CA SER A 50 -12.54 8.07 -8.53
C SER A 50 -13.04 6.81 -9.25
N ASP A 51 -13.47 6.96 -10.50
CA ASP A 51 -13.77 5.80 -11.37
C ASP A 51 -12.47 5.12 -11.89
N LYS A 52 -11.30 5.64 -11.49
CA LYS A 52 -9.99 5.13 -11.90
C LYS A 52 -9.58 3.95 -11.03
N THR A 53 -8.96 2.95 -11.63
CA THR A 53 -8.46 1.73 -10.96
C THR A 53 -6.93 1.68 -10.85
N THR A 54 -6.23 2.74 -11.25
CA THR A 54 -4.77 2.78 -11.26
C THR A 54 -4.20 2.91 -9.84
N ALA A 55 -3.44 1.91 -9.41
CA ALA A 55 -2.60 1.99 -8.21
C ALA A 55 -1.16 2.38 -8.57
N LEU A 56 -0.62 3.41 -7.93
CA LEU A 56 0.81 3.72 -7.95
C LEU A 56 1.47 3.07 -6.74
N LEU A 57 2.34 2.09 -6.99
CA LEU A 57 3.04 1.34 -5.98
C LEU A 57 4.53 1.69 -6.03
N VAL A 58 5.05 2.32 -4.97
CA VAL A 58 6.44 2.76 -4.90
C VAL A 58 7.16 2.10 -3.73
N GLY A 59 8.33 1.51 -3.99
CA GLY A 59 9.13 0.87 -2.96
C GLY A 59 10.58 0.66 -3.35
N ASP A 60 11.37 0.19 -2.39
CA ASP A 60 12.79 -0.19 -2.52
C ASP A 60 13.64 0.76 -3.39
N PRO A 61 13.66 2.08 -3.11
CA PRO A 61 14.50 3.01 -3.86
C PRO A 61 15.98 2.63 -3.74
N THR A 62 16.70 2.76 -4.86
CA THR A 62 18.15 2.53 -4.87
C THR A 62 18.90 3.68 -4.23
N PHE A 63 19.60 3.40 -3.14
CA PHE A 63 20.53 4.33 -2.50
C PHE A 63 21.97 4.05 -2.92
N GLN A 64 22.83 5.08 -2.94
CA GLN A 64 24.28 4.90 -3.09
C GLN A 64 24.87 4.31 -1.79
N SER A 65 24.66 3.02 -1.55
CA SER A 65 25.27 2.30 -0.42
C SER A 65 26.19 1.19 -0.93
N ASN A 66 27.46 1.26 -0.55
CA ASN A 66 28.48 0.25 -0.87
C ASN A 66 28.42 -0.99 0.04
N ASN A 67 27.41 -1.13 0.92
CA ASN A 67 27.29 -2.23 1.88
C ASN A 67 26.07 -3.10 1.56
N ASN A 68 26.21 -4.42 1.66
CA ASN A 68 25.12 -5.41 1.54
C ASN A 68 24.22 -5.51 2.80
N GLU A 69 24.12 -4.44 3.58
CA GLU A 69 23.35 -4.39 4.83
C GLU A 69 21.94 -3.85 4.57
N TYR A 70 20.98 -4.24 5.40
CA TYR A 70 19.58 -3.83 5.28
C TYR A 70 19.11 -3.21 6.59
N ALA A 71 18.21 -2.23 6.53
CA ALA A 71 17.55 -1.70 7.71
C ALA A 71 16.49 -2.69 8.22
N GLU A 72 16.42 -2.88 9.54
CA GLU A 72 15.36 -3.68 10.18
C GLU A 72 14.03 -2.91 10.30
N SER A 73 14.10 -1.58 10.21
CA SER A 73 13.01 -0.65 10.47
C SER A 73 12.95 0.44 9.41
N ARG A 74 11.76 1.03 9.22
CA ARG A 74 11.53 2.06 8.19
C ARG A 74 11.94 3.45 8.64
N GLY A 75 12.20 3.62 9.94
CA GLY A 75 12.93 4.77 10.47
C GLY A 75 14.45 4.64 10.49
N LEU A 76 15.14 5.77 10.48
CA LEU A 76 16.57 5.84 10.81
C LEU A 76 16.78 5.76 12.32
N LYS A 77 17.68 4.88 12.81
CA LYS A 77 18.27 5.06 14.16
C LYS A 77 19.22 6.27 14.08
N GLU A 78 19.17 7.16 15.06
CA GLU A 78 19.92 8.43 15.09
C GLU A 78 21.40 8.28 14.69
N LEU A 79 21.70 8.49 13.42
CA LEU A 79 23.04 8.82 12.95
C LEU A 79 22.89 10.08 12.11
N ASP A 80 23.32 11.19 12.72
CA ASP A 80 23.43 12.55 12.18
C ASP A 80 22.21 13.10 11.41
N LEU A 81 21.22 13.60 12.17
CA LEU A 81 20.09 14.39 11.65
C LEU A 81 20.49 15.77 11.08
N TYR A 82 21.79 16.08 11.01
CA TYR A 82 22.31 17.39 10.62
C TYR A 82 22.84 17.44 9.17
N SER A 83 23.08 16.31 8.51
CA SER A 83 23.48 16.23 7.10
C SER A 83 22.40 15.52 6.27
N ARG A 84 22.25 15.90 4.98
CA ARG A 84 21.48 15.10 3.99
C ARG A 84 22.27 13.89 3.49
N ASP A 85 23.48 13.67 4.01
CA ASP A 85 24.41 12.60 3.64
C ASP A 85 24.22 11.36 4.53
N ILE A 86 22.97 11.08 4.89
CA ILE A 86 22.64 9.92 5.71
C ILE A 86 22.80 8.67 4.85
N LYS A 87 23.68 7.76 5.26
CA LYS A 87 23.83 6.45 4.62
C LYS A 87 22.58 5.61 4.90
N MET A 88 21.62 5.67 3.98
CA MET A 88 20.41 4.86 3.98
C MET A 88 20.75 3.40 3.66
N LEU A 89 20.30 2.48 4.50
CA LEU A 89 20.31 1.05 4.17
C LEU A 89 18.99 0.69 3.49
N PRO A 90 19.00 -0.15 2.44
CA PRO A 90 17.76 -0.61 1.81
C PRO A 90 16.85 -1.38 2.78
N LEU A 91 15.55 -1.38 2.49
CA LEU A 91 14.54 -2.13 3.22
C LEU A 91 14.33 -3.50 2.59
N ARG A 92 14.69 -4.56 3.33
CA ARG A 92 14.68 -5.94 2.82
C ARG A 92 13.32 -6.39 2.29
N TYR A 93 12.23 -5.94 2.90
CA TYR A 93 10.87 -6.39 2.61
C TYR A 93 10.06 -5.34 1.84
N SER A 94 10.63 -4.18 1.52
CA SER A 94 9.90 -3.15 0.77
C SER A 94 9.55 -3.61 -0.65
N ALA A 95 10.50 -4.16 -1.42
CA ALA A 95 10.20 -4.72 -2.74
C ALA A 95 9.19 -5.87 -2.65
N LYS A 96 9.37 -6.77 -1.67
CA LYS A 96 8.45 -7.89 -1.42
C LYS A 96 7.03 -7.43 -1.10
N GLU A 97 6.88 -6.33 -0.36
CA GLU A 97 5.59 -5.71 -0.07
C GLU A 97 4.91 -5.22 -1.35
N ILE A 98 5.64 -4.53 -2.23
CA ILE A 98 5.10 -4.09 -3.52
C ILE A 98 4.68 -5.30 -4.37
N GLU A 99 5.51 -6.34 -4.46
CA GLU A 99 5.17 -7.58 -5.17
C GLU A 99 3.96 -8.32 -4.59
N ASP A 100 3.73 -8.25 -3.28
CA ASP A 100 2.58 -8.88 -2.62
C ASP A 100 1.28 -8.08 -2.81
N ILE A 101 1.38 -6.80 -3.19
CA ILE A 101 0.25 -5.88 -3.45
C ILE A 101 -0.08 -5.80 -4.94
N GLU A 102 0.95 -5.91 -5.80
CA GLU A 102 0.81 -5.88 -7.25
C GLU A 102 -0.22 -6.92 -7.72
N GLY A 103 -1.12 -6.49 -8.61
CA GLY A 103 -2.14 -7.32 -9.22
C GLY A 103 -3.51 -7.28 -8.54
N TYR A 104 -3.64 -6.65 -7.36
CA TYR A 104 -4.96 -6.44 -6.76
C TYR A 104 -5.82 -5.43 -7.54
N PHE A 105 -5.23 -4.44 -8.23
CA PHE A 105 -5.95 -3.32 -8.87
C PHE A 105 -5.86 -3.27 -10.40
N GLY A 106 -5.12 -4.21 -11.00
CA GLY A 106 -5.17 -4.52 -12.42
C GLY A 106 -4.28 -3.64 -13.31
N ASP A 107 -4.30 -2.32 -13.15
CA ASP A 107 -3.51 -1.36 -13.94
C ASP A 107 -2.50 -0.62 -13.05
N ASP A 108 -1.65 -1.39 -12.38
CA ASP A 108 -0.69 -0.87 -11.41
C ASP A 108 0.51 -0.22 -12.12
N VAL A 109 0.92 0.96 -11.64
CA VAL A 109 2.21 1.57 -11.96
C VAL A 109 3.16 1.22 -10.82
N VAL A 110 4.15 0.37 -11.11
CA VAL A 110 5.13 -0.08 -10.13
C VAL A 110 6.44 0.67 -10.32
N LEU A 111 6.89 1.37 -9.28
CA LEU A 111 8.18 2.05 -9.22
C LEU A 111 9.06 1.38 -8.16
N LEU A 112 10.08 0.65 -8.61
CA LEU A 112 11.04 -0.06 -7.76
C LEU A 112 12.48 0.31 -8.13
N GLY A 113 13.39 0.18 -7.17
CA GLY A 113 14.83 0.35 -7.42
C GLY A 113 15.16 1.75 -7.93
N ARG A 114 15.72 1.82 -9.14
CA ARG A 114 16.10 3.09 -9.78
C ARG A 114 14.91 3.91 -10.28
N GLU A 115 13.74 3.29 -10.44
CA GLU A 115 12.54 4.00 -10.89
C GLU A 115 11.77 4.64 -9.74
N ALA A 116 12.03 4.25 -8.49
CA ALA A 116 11.42 4.79 -7.28
C ALA A 116 12.02 6.17 -6.91
N THR A 117 11.98 7.11 -7.86
CA THR A 117 12.44 8.50 -7.67
C THR A 117 11.27 9.44 -7.40
N GLU A 118 11.57 10.61 -6.84
CA GLU A 118 10.57 11.67 -6.67
C GLU A 118 9.96 12.12 -7.99
N SER A 119 10.76 12.27 -9.04
CA SER A 119 10.27 12.70 -10.36
C SER A 119 9.21 11.74 -10.90
N ASN A 120 9.50 10.43 -10.83
CA ASN A 120 8.56 9.41 -11.26
C ASN A 120 7.33 9.36 -10.34
N PHE A 121 7.48 9.50 -9.02
CA PHE A 121 6.35 9.59 -8.11
C PHE A 121 5.44 10.80 -8.45
N LYS A 122 6.01 12.00 -8.53
CA LYS A 122 5.29 13.26 -8.84
C LYS A 122 4.55 13.13 -10.18
N LYS A 123 5.21 12.58 -11.21
CA LYS A 123 4.62 12.34 -12.54
C LYS A 123 3.39 11.43 -12.51
N ASN A 124 3.44 10.33 -11.74
CA ASN A 124 2.38 9.32 -11.76
C ASN A 124 1.26 9.59 -10.73
N SER A 125 1.56 10.31 -9.65
CA SER A 125 0.66 10.49 -8.50
C SER A 125 -0.69 11.15 -8.85
N SER A 126 -0.71 12.09 -9.80
CA SER A 126 -1.90 12.90 -10.09
C SER A 126 -3.10 12.13 -10.64
N TYR A 127 -2.88 10.96 -11.26
CA TYR A 127 -3.94 10.15 -11.87
C TYR A 127 -4.16 8.80 -11.20
N SER A 128 -3.49 8.52 -10.09
CA SER A 128 -3.63 7.27 -9.35
C SER A 128 -4.72 7.40 -8.28
N SER A 129 -5.70 6.49 -8.32
CA SER A 129 -6.74 6.40 -7.29
C SER A 129 -6.19 5.82 -5.99
N ILE A 130 -5.16 4.98 -6.09
CA ILE A 130 -4.43 4.46 -4.93
C ILE A 130 -2.96 4.81 -5.07
N ILE A 131 -2.36 5.32 -4.01
CA ILE A 131 -0.93 5.56 -3.93
C ILE A 131 -0.41 4.77 -2.73
N HIS A 132 0.58 3.91 -2.94
CA HIS A 132 1.25 3.16 -1.89
C HIS A 132 2.73 3.50 -1.88
N ILE A 133 3.23 3.94 -0.73
CA ILE A 133 4.64 4.33 -0.56
C ILE A 133 5.28 3.47 0.52
N SER A 134 6.16 2.57 0.10
CA SER A 134 6.89 1.60 0.92
C SER A 134 8.37 1.99 1.00
N THR A 135 8.69 3.13 1.63
CA THR A 135 10.07 3.64 1.70
C THR A 135 10.43 4.08 3.12
N HIS A 136 11.52 4.83 3.30
CA HIS A 136 11.85 5.43 4.59
C HIS A 136 11.15 6.78 4.78
N SER A 137 10.81 7.13 6.02
CA SER A 137 10.37 8.47 6.40
C SER A 137 10.84 8.83 7.81
N PHE A 138 11.22 10.09 8.02
CA PHE A 138 11.69 10.61 9.30
C PHE A 138 11.55 12.15 9.35
N LEU A 139 11.91 12.75 10.49
CA LEU A 139 12.03 14.21 10.64
C LEU A 139 13.43 14.68 10.26
N PHE A 140 13.53 15.54 9.25
CA PHE A 140 14.73 16.28 8.90
C PHE A 140 14.56 17.75 9.28
N LYS A 141 15.33 18.24 10.25
CA LYS A 141 15.22 19.61 10.79
C LYS A 141 13.78 20.00 11.19
N ASN A 142 13.10 19.11 11.92
CA ASN A 142 11.68 19.22 12.31
C ASN A 142 10.66 19.22 11.16
N ASN A 143 11.09 18.95 9.92
CA ASN A 143 10.17 18.75 8.79
C ASN A 143 10.08 17.26 8.45
N PRO A 144 8.88 16.68 8.31
CA PRO A 144 8.74 15.29 7.91
C PRO A 144 9.07 15.15 6.43
N VAL A 145 9.85 14.12 6.12
CA VAL A 145 10.31 13.80 4.75
C VAL A 145 10.04 12.33 4.45
N ILE A 146 9.74 12.02 3.18
CA ILE A 146 9.68 10.66 2.65
C ILE A 146 10.83 10.48 1.66
N ILE A 147 11.52 9.36 1.75
CA ILE A 147 12.74 9.13 1.00
C ILE A 147 12.46 8.33 -0.27
N PHE A 148 13.05 8.79 -1.37
CA PHE A 148 13.07 8.21 -2.69
C PHE A 148 14.51 8.14 -3.21
N GLY A 149 14.71 7.57 -4.39
CA GLY A 149 15.95 7.73 -5.14
C GLY A 149 16.08 9.16 -5.66
N GLY A 150 17.27 9.76 -5.54
CA GLY A 150 17.58 11.05 -6.15
C GLY A 150 17.84 10.92 -7.65
N ASP A 151 17.54 11.98 -8.40
CA ASP A 151 17.80 12.11 -9.83
C ASP A 151 18.32 13.53 -10.17
N GLU A 152 18.36 13.90 -11.46
CA GLU A 152 18.87 15.22 -11.89
C GLU A 152 17.98 16.38 -11.43
N ASP A 153 16.68 16.13 -11.25
CA ASP A 153 15.67 17.15 -10.96
C ASP A 153 15.31 17.24 -9.47
N ASN A 154 15.47 16.14 -8.72
CA ASN A 154 15.04 16.04 -7.33
C ASN A 154 16.08 15.32 -6.46
N ASP A 155 16.18 15.72 -5.18
CA ASP A 155 17.22 15.27 -4.27
C ASP A 155 16.91 13.94 -3.53
N GLY A 156 15.70 13.40 -3.70
CA GLY A 156 15.23 12.17 -3.08
C GLY A 156 14.52 12.37 -1.74
N TYR A 157 14.33 13.62 -1.29
CA TYR A 157 13.68 13.98 -0.03
C TYR A 157 12.34 14.67 -0.32
N LEU A 158 11.27 13.89 -0.45
CA LEU A 158 9.95 14.45 -0.66
C LEU A 158 9.44 15.15 0.61
N GLU A 159 9.40 16.47 0.59
CA GLU A 159 9.01 17.33 1.71
C GLU A 159 7.53 17.69 1.69
N THR A 160 6.97 18.08 2.84
CA THR A 160 5.56 18.48 2.97
C THR A 160 5.13 19.59 2.02
N GLY A 161 5.99 20.59 1.80
CA GLY A 161 5.69 21.70 0.89
C GLY A 161 5.53 21.25 -0.56
N GLU A 162 6.29 20.24 -0.97
CA GLU A 162 6.20 19.65 -2.30
C GLU A 162 4.95 18.80 -2.45
N VAL A 163 4.64 17.99 -1.43
CA VAL A 163 3.41 17.19 -1.38
C VAL A 163 2.19 18.09 -1.47
N ALA A 164 2.14 19.16 -0.68
CA ALA A 164 1.01 20.12 -0.68
C ALA A 164 0.83 20.84 -2.04
N GLY A 165 1.89 20.91 -2.86
CA GLY A 165 1.83 21.45 -4.23
C GLY A 165 1.29 20.47 -5.28
N LEU A 166 1.12 19.19 -4.94
CA LEU A 166 0.57 18.19 -5.84
C LEU A 166 -0.92 18.41 -6.08
N LYS A 167 -1.44 17.77 -7.14
CA LYS A 167 -2.86 17.71 -7.46
C LYS A 167 -3.26 16.25 -7.58
N LEU A 168 -3.71 15.69 -6.47
CA LEU A 168 -4.07 14.29 -6.33
C LEU A 168 -5.57 14.09 -6.53
N GLU A 169 -5.89 13.04 -7.27
CA GLU A 169 -7.24 12.48 -7.40
C GLU A 169 -7.29 11.09 -6.76
N SER A 170 -6.58 10.94 -5.64
CA SER A 170 -6.41 9.65 -4.96
C SER A 170 -7.49 9.41 -3.92
N ASP A 171 -8.16 8.26 -4.00
CA ASP A 171 -9.10 7.80 -3.00
C ASP A 171 -8.40 7.30 -1.73
N LEU A 172 -7.19 6.78 -1.86
CA LEU A 172 -6.38 6.27 -0.76
C LEU A 172 -4.88 6.51 -1.00
N VAL A 173 -4.22 7.14 -0.03
CA VAL A 173 -2.76 7.17 0.08
C VAL A 173 -2.35 6.29 1.26
N VAL A 174 -1.43 5.36 1.03
CA VAL A 174 -0.85 4.49 2.04
C VAL A 174 0.60 4.86 2.26
N LEU A 175 0.90 5.40 3.44
CA LEU A 175 2.24 5.73 3.89
C LEU A 175 2.77 4.58 4.74
N SER A 176 3.36 3.60 4.06
CA SER A 176 4.04 2.46 4.67
C SER A 176 5.49 2.82 5.04
N SER A 177 5.77 4.09 5.37
CA SER A 177 7.14 4.60 5.53
C SER A 177 7.46 5.21 6.88
N CYS A 178 6.48 5.35 7.79
CA CYS A 178 6.63 6.26 8.92
C CYS A 178 7.48 5.72 10.08
N LYS A 179 8.43 6.56 10.51
CA LYS A 179 8.96 6.61 11.88
C LYS A 179 8.20 7.69 12.66
N SER A 180 7.69 7.36 13.85
CA SER A 180 7.73 8.32 14.96
C SER A 180 8.66 7.72 16.00
N GLY A 181 9.72 8.46 16.34
CA GLY A 181 10.55 8.09 17.48
C GLY A 181 9.66 8.14 18.72
N LEU A 182 9.35 6.98 19.30
CA LEU A 182 8.77 6.90 20.63
C LEU A 182 9.72 7.64 21.59
N GLY A 183 9.37 8.88 22.00
CA GLY A 183 10.12 9.60 23.03
C GLY A 183 10.13 11.13 22.94
N GLU A 184 9.95 11.74 21.76
CA GLU A 184 10.03 13.21 21.62
C GLU A 184 8.68 13.83 21.21
N GLU A 185 8.25 14.86 21.93
CA GLU A 185 6.97 15.57 21.76
C GLU A 185 6.76 16.11 20.33
N ASN A 186 7.84 16.36 19.58
CA ASN A 186 7.82 16.93 18.23
C ASN A 186 7.44 15.93 17.10
N ASN A 187 7.39 14.63 17.38
CA ASN A 187 7.16 13.62 16.32
C ASN A 187 5.70 13.47 15.88
N ALA A 188 4.76 13.76 16.78
CA ALA A 188 3.33 13.75 16.43
C ALA A 188 3.01 14.88 15.44
N GLU A 189 3.66 16.04 15.57
CA GLU A 189 3.50 17.18 14.66
C GLU A 189 4.00 16.84 13.25
N GLY A 190 5.09 16.08 13.13
CA GLY A 190 5.59 15.58 11.85
C GLY A 190 4.59 14.70 11.10
N ILE A 191 4.04 13.68 11.76
CA ILE A 191 3.03 12.80 11.14
C ILE A 191 1.81 13.60 10.71
N LEU A 192 1.33 14.51 11.57
CA LEU A 192 0.20 15.38 11.25
C LEU A 192 0.51 16.33 10.08
N GLY A 193 1.74 16.85 9.99
CA GLY A 193 2.18 17.72 8.90
C GLY A 193 2.17 17.01 7.54
N MET A 194 2.76 15.82 7.47
CA MET A 194 2.75 15.02 6.23
C MET A 194 1.34 14.58 5.84
N GLN A 195 0.56 14.10 6.82
CA GLN A 195 -0.84 13.73 6.59
C GLN A 195 -1.66 14.91 6.06
N LYS A 196 -1.48 16.10 6.66
CA LYS A 196 -2.13 17.33 6.21
C LYS A 196 -1.72 17.69 4.78
N ALA A 197 -0.43 17.60 4.44
CA ALA A 197 0.04 17.90 3.09
C ALA A 197 -0.63 17.04 2.03
N PHE A 198 -0.80 15.73 2.28
CA PHE A 198 -1.51 14.84 1.35
C PHE A 198 -3.02 15.15 1.25
N PHE A 199 -3.67 15.52 2.36
CA PHE A 199 -5.07 15.97 2.30
C PHE A 199 -5.20 17.28 1.51
N ASP A 200 -4.33 18.27 1.77
CA ASP A 200 -4.30 19.54 1.05
C ASP A 200 -4.01 19.34 -0.45
N ALA A 201 -3.21 18.33 -0.79
CA ALA A 201 -2.94 17.91 -2.18
C ALA A 201 -4.11 17.20 -2.86
N GLY A 202 -5.14 16.80 -2.11
CA GLY A 202 -6.35 16.20 -2.65
C GLY A 202 -6.50 14.69 -2.41
N ALA A 203 -5.78 14.07 -1.47
CA ALA A 203 -6.08 12.70 -1.06
C ALA A 203 -7.43 12.62 -0.31
N SER A 204 -8.27 11.64 -0.62
CA SER A 204 -9.56 11.44 0.07
C SER A 204 -9.44 10.65 1.37
N SER A 205 -8.43 9.79 1.48
CA SER A 205 -8.12 9.09 2.72
C SER A 205 -6.64 8.73 2.78
N ILE A 206 -6.13 8.58 4.00
CA ILE A 206 -4.73 8.27 4.27
C ILE A 206 -4.66 7.14 5.29
N LEU A 207 -3.95 6.07 4.95
CA LEU A 207 -3.53 5.02 5.88
C LEU A 207 -2.04 5.21 6.19
N LEU A 208 -1.69 5.28 7.47
CA LEU A 208 -0.29 5.47 7.89
C LEU A 208 0.00 4.73 9.20
N SER A 209 1.28 4.46 9.48
CA SER A 209 1.74 4.00 10.79
C SER A 209 1.99 5.20 11.74
N LEU A 210 1.46 5.12 12.96
CA LEU A 210 1.64 6.11 14.01
C LEU A 210 3.02 6.06 14.67
N TRP A 211 3.68 4.90 14.64
CA TRP A 211 5.02 4.67 15.16
C TRP A 211 5.76 3.64 14.32
N ASP A 212 7.06 3.50 14.59
CA ASP A 212 7.95 2.65 13.80
C ASP A 212 7.66 1.16 14.04
N VAL A 213 7.42 0.44 12.96
CA VAL A 213 7.18 -1.00 12.94
C VAL A 213 8.23 -1.63 12.04
N SER A 214 8.75 -2.77 12.48
CA SER A 214 9.67 -3.61 11.72
C SER A 214 9.22 -3.78 10.27
N ASP A 215 10.16 -3.63 9.34
CA ASP A 215 9.93 -3.72 7.91
C ASP A 215 9.19 -5.01 7.50
N LYS A 216 9.56 -6.14 8.12
CA LYS A 216 8.92 -7.44 7.89
C LYS A 216 7.46 -7.46 8.34
N GLN A 217 7.15 -6.94 9.53
CA GLN A 217 5.78 -6.94 10.05
C GLN A 217 4.89 -6.01 9.22
N THR A 218 5.40 -4.85 8.83
CA THR A 218 4.71 -3.89 7.95
C THR A 218 4.35 -4.53 6.60
N SER A 219 5.30 -5.22 5.95
CA SER A 219 5.08 -5.92 4.68
C SER A 219 3.94 -6.95 4.78
N ILE A 220 3.92 -7.76 5.83
CA ILE A 220 2.86 -8.75 6.06
C ILE A 220 1.52 -8.06 6.33
N PHE A 221 1.50 -6.99 7.13
CA PHE A 221 0.28 -6.24 7.43
C PHE A 221 -0.33 -5.62 6.17
N MET A 222 0.49 -4.99 5.33
CA MET A 222 0.03 -4.37 4.09
C MET A 222 -0.54 -5.40 3.12
N LYS A 223 0.09 -6.57 2.99
CA LYS A 223 -0.48 -7.69 2.23
C LYS A 223 -1.90 -8.02 2.67
N PHE A 224 -2.15 -8.18 3.97
CA PHE A 224 -3.49 -8.48 4.48
C PHE A 224 -4.47 -7.33 4.25
N PHE A 225 -4.02 -6.09 4.43
CA PHE A 225 -4.86 -4.92 4.16
C PHE A 225 -5.34 -4.89 2.70
N TYR A 226 -4.43 -5.09 1.75
CA TYR A 226 -4.74 -5.10 0.33
C TYR A 226 -5.54 -6.32 -0.11
N GLU A 227 -5.29 -7.50 0.47
CA GLU A 227 -6.13 -8.69 0.30
C GLU A 227 -7.61 -8.37 0.58
N PHE A 228 -7.90 -7.79 1.75
CA PHE A 228 -9.27 -7.43 2.11
C PHE A 228 -9.81 -6.21 1.37
N LEU A 229 -8.97 -5.23 1.04
CA LEU A 229 -9.39 -4.08 0.25
C LEU A 229 -9.87 -4.50 -1.15
N SER A 230 -9.24 -5.52 -1.74
CA SER A 230 -9.62 -6.13 -3.03
C SER A 230 -11.01 -6.79 -3.05
N GLU A 231 -11.66 -6.93 -1.88
CA GLU A 231 -13.03 -7.43 -1.76
C GLU A 231 -14.11 -6.36 -2.01
N ASN A 232 -13.72 -5.12 -2.33
CA ASN A 232 -14.63 -3.97 -2.52
C ASN A 232 -15.47 -3.63 -1.27
N ILE A 233 -14.91 -3.91 -0.08
CA ILE A 233 -15.47 -3.49 1.21
C ILE A 233 -14.93 -2.12 1.62
N ASP A 234 -15.56 -1.50 2.62
CA ASP A 234 -15.09 -0.23 3.18
C ASP A 234 -13.65 -0.33 3.66
N LYS A 235 -12.84 0.70 3.40
CA LYS A 235 -11.41 0.77 3.79
C LYS A 235 -11.23 0.51 5.29
N SER A 236 -12.14 1.01 6.12
CA SER A 236 -12.11 0.78 7.58
C SER A 236 -12.38 -0.67 7.94
N GLU A 237 -13.24 -1.38 7.20
CA GLU A 237 -13.48 -2.80 7.41
C GLU A 237 -12.32 -3.65 6.87
N ALA A 238 -11.72 -3.28 5.74
CA ALA A 238 -10.49 -3.91 5.25
C ALA A 238 -9.35 -3.80 6.28
N LEU A 239 -9.15 -2.61 6.86
CA LEU A 239 -8.18 -2.39 7.93
C LEU A 239 -8.48 -3.23 9.18
N ARG A 240 -9.76 -3.32 9.55
CA ARG A 240 -10.22 -4.14 10.69
C ARG A 240 -9.91 -5.61 10.48
N LYS A 241 -10.29 -6.18 9.33
CA LYS A 241 -10.02 -7.58 8.98
C LYS A 241 -8.52 -7.85 8.93
N ALA A 242 -7.72 -6.94 8.39
CA ALA A 242 -6.26 -7.06 8.35
C ALA A 242 -5.65 -7.12 9.76
N LYS A 243 -6.08 -6.24 10.67
CA LYS A 243 -5.65 -6.27 12.09
C LYS A 243 -6.03 -7.57 12.78
N ILE A 244 -7.28 -8.03 12.62
CA ILE A 244 -7.74 -9.29 13.21
C ILE A 244 -6.95 -10.49 12.67
N LYS A 245 -6.71 -10.53 11.35
CA LYS A 245 -5.89 -11.57 10.73
C LYS A 245 -4.46 -11.54 11.26
N PHE A 246 -3.86 -10.35 11.38
CA PHE A 246 -2.51 -10.19 11.94
C PHE A 246 -2.43 -10.67 13.40
N ILE A 247 -3.41 -10.31 14.24
CA ILE A 247 -3.49 -10.75 15.65
C ILE A 247 -3.52 -12.28 15.75
N ASN A 248 -4.26 -12.94 14.86
CA ASN A 248 -4.47 -14.39 14.91
C ASN A 248 -3.35 -15.21 14.26
N GLU A 249 -2.73 -14.69 13.19
CA GLU A 249 -1.79 -15.45 12.34
C GLU A 249 -0.33 -15.03 12.50
N VAL A 250 -0.05 -13.82 13.00
CA VAL A 250 1.31 -13.24 13.01
C VAL A 250 1.77 -12.92 14.43
N ASP A 251 1.21 -11.88 15.04
CA ASP A 251 1.56 -11.49 16.41
C ASP A 251 0.42 -10.68 17.06
N PRO A 252 -0.14 -11.13 18.20
CA PRO A 252 -1.19 -10.42 18.91
C PRO A 252 -0.72 -9.13 19.58
N ASN A 253 0.60 -8.88 19.68
CA ASN A 253 1.16 -7.70 20.31
C ASN A 253 0.70 -6.42 19.57
N PRO A 254 -0.04 -5.52 20.25
CA PRO A 254 -0.57 -4.32 19.63
C PRO A 254 0.46 -3.32 19.17
N TYR A 255 1.71 -3.45 19.61
CA TYR A 255 2.84 -2.72 19.03
C TYR A 255 2.87 -2.82 17.49
N TYR A 256 2.51 -3.98 16.92
CA TYR A 256 2.56 -4.19 15.47
C TYR A 256 1.26 -3.77 14.77
N TRP A 257 0.13 -4.36 15.16
CA TRP A 257 -1.12 -4.16 14.42
C TRP A 257 -1.81 -2.83 14.71
N ALA A 258 -1.64 -2.26 15.91
CA ALA A 258 -2.29 -1.01 16.29
C ALA A 258 -1.56 0.24 15.75
N ALA A 259 -0.38 0.08 15.16
CA ALA A 259 0.35 1.19 14.58
C ALA A 259 -0.42 1.85 13.42
N PHE A 260 -1.16 1.08 12.63
CA PHE A 260 -1.75 1.55 11.39
C PHE A 260 -3.13 2.16 11.59
N THR A 261 -3.32 3.41 11.20
CA THR A 261 -4.63 4.10 11.29
C THR A 261 -5.09 4.61 9.93
N LEU A 262 -6.40 4.68 9.74
CA LEU A 262 -7.03 5.22 8.53
C LEU A 262 -7.74 6.53 8.86
N SER A 263 -7.47 7.58 8.10
CA SER A 263 -8.11 8.89 8.25
C SER A 263 -8.76 9.35 6.94
N GLY A 264 -9.90 10.03 7.02
CA GLY A 264 -10.62 10.56 5.86
C GLY A 264 -11.81 9.69 5.43
N ASN A 265 -12.11 9.67 4.13
CA ASN A 265 -13.24 8.92 3.59
C ASN A 265 -12.98 7.40 3.66
N SER A 266 -13.71 6.70 4.53
CA SER A 266 -13.55 5.27 4.80
C SER A 266 -14.36 4.33 3.90
N ASN A 267 -15.15 4.87 2.97
CA ASN A 267 -15.97 4.05 2.07
C ASN A 267 -15.10 3.20 1.14
N SER A 268 -15.69 2.17 0.54
CA SER A 268 -15.02 1.29 -0.43
C SER A 268 -14.45 2.05 -1.64
N ILE A 269 -13.40 1.48 -2.23
CA ILE A 269 -12.90 1.85 -3.56
C ILE A 269 -13.38 0.76 -4.50
N PHE A 270 -13.92 1.14 -5.66
CA PHE A 270 -14.30 0.15 -6.65
C PHE A 270 -13.06 -0.34 -7.40
N ILE A 271 -12.80 -1.63 -7.30
CA ILE A 271 -11.67 -2.29 -7.95
C ILE A 271 -12.25 -3.22 -9.00
N GLU A 272 -12.03 -2.87 -10.27
CA GLU A 272 -12.44 -3.71 -11.37
C GLU A 272 -11.52 -4.94 -11.43
N LYS A 273 -12.04 -6.08 -10.96
CA LYS A 273 -11.32 -7.35 -11.11
C LYS A 273 -11.20 -7.66 -12.61
N LYS A 274 -9.97 -7.67 -13.14
CA LYS A 274 -9.69 -8.13 -14.52
C LYS A 274 -10.29 -9.52 -14.71
N SER A 275 -11.40 -9.58 -15.46
CA SER A 275 -12.12 -10.82 -15.70
C SER A 275 -11.40 -11.64 -16.78
N PHE A 276 -10.70 -12.69 -16.36
CA PHE A 276 -10.07 -13.65 -17.28
C PHE A 276 -11.05 -14.40 -18.20
N ARG A 277 -12.38 -14.23 -18.02
CA ARG A 277 -13.40 -14.84 -18.89
C ARG A 277 -13.20 -14.48 -20.36
N GLY A 278 -12.81 -13.23 -20.67
CA GLY A 278 -12.52 -12.82 -22.04
C GLY A 278 -11.38 -13.63 -22.63
N TYR A 279 -10.29 -13.78 -21.88
CA TYR A 279 -9.12 -14.57 -22.29
C TYR A 279 -9.46 -16.05 -22.52
N TYR A 280 -10.21 -16.70 -21.63
CA TYR A 280 -10.64 -18.08 -21.81
C TYR A 280 -11.65 -18.26 -22.96
N LEU A 281 -12.51 -17.27 -23.23
CA LEU A 281 -13.38 -17.27 -24.41
C LEU A 281 -12.56 -17.15 -25.70
N PHE A 282 -11.56 -16.26 -25.75
CA PHE A 282 -10.63 -16.17 -26.88
C PHE A 282 -9.80 -17.44 -27.07
N LEU A 283 -9.29 -18.04 -25.99
CA LEU A 283 -8.54 -19.29 -26.02
C LEU A 283 -9.42 -20.44 -26.54
N SER A 284 -10.64 -20.58 -26.03
CA SER A 284 -11.58 -21.61 -26.48
C SER A 284 -12.00 -21.44 -27.94
N LEU A 285 -12.29 -20.21 -28.39
CA LEU A 285 -12.57 -19.90 -29.80
C LEU A 285 -11.38 -20.23 -30.71
N SER A 286 -10.16 -19.93 -30.26
CA SER A 286 -8.93 -20.25 -31.00
C SER A 286 -8.73 -21.76 -31.14
N ILE A 287 -8.97 -22.53 -30.07
CA ILE A 287 -8.90 -23.99 -30.09
C ILE A 287 -9.93 -24.61 -31.04
N VAL A 288 -11.18 -24.10 -31.01
CA VAL A 288 -12.26 -24.55 -31.92
C VAL A 288 -11.91 -24.26 -33.38
N LEU A 289 -11.39 -23.07 -33.67
CA LEU A 289 -10.97 -22.67 -35.02
C LEU A 289 -9.83 -23.56 -35.53
N ILE A 290 -8.81 -23.81 -34.70
CA ILE A 290 -7.68 -24.70 -35.04
C ILE A 290 -8.19 -26.12 -35.33
N SER A 291 -9.08 -26.64 -34.49
CA SER A 291 -9.66 -27.98 -34.67
C SER A 291 -10.50 -28.09 -35.95
N TYR A 292 -11.27 -27.05 -36.29
CA TYR A 292 -12.00 -26.97 -37.54
C TYR A 292 -11.08 -26.97 -38.77
N ILE A 293 -9.99 -26.18 -38.73
CA ILE A 293 -9.00 -26.13 -39.81
C ILE A 293 -8.33 -27.50 -39.99
N LEU A 294 -7.93 -28.17 -38.91
CA LEU A 294 -7.31 -29.49 -38.95
C LEU A 294 -8.29 -30.55 -39.50
N PHE A 295 -9.54 -30.53 -39.07
CA PHE A 295 -10.58 -31.43 -39.58
C PHE A 295 -10.82 -31.22 -41.08
N ARG A 296 -10.88 -29.97 -41.54
CA ARG A 296 -11.07 -29.65 -42.96
C ARG A 296 -9.87 -30.10 -43.82
N LYS A 297 -8.63 -29.87 -43.34
CA LYS A 297 -7.41 -30.37 -44.00
C LYS A 297 -7.39 -31.90 -44.10
N ARG A 298 -7.76 -32.61 -43.03
CA ARG A 298 -7.86 -34.07 -43.02
C ARG A 298 -8.86 -34.60 -44.05
N ASN A 299 -10.05 -33.99 -44.13
CA ASN A 299 -11.07 -34.42 -45.09
C ASN A 299 -10.66 -34.17 -46.54
N ILE A 300 -9.97 -33.06 -46.83
CA ILE A 300 -9.41 -32.78 -48.16
C ILE A 300 -8.35 -33.83 -48.53
N PHE A 301 -7.42 -34.13 -47.60
CA PHE A 301 -6.38 -35.14 -47.82
C PHE A 301 -6.96 -36.55 -48.10
N ILE A 302 -7.97 -36.96 -47.32
CA ILE A 302 -8.67 -38.24 -47.54
C ILE A 302 -9.36 -38.26 -48.91
N LYS A 303 -9.95 -37.14 -49.35
CA LYS A 303 -10.60 -37.03 -50.66
C LYS A 303 -9.59 -37.12 -51.81
N MET A 304 -8.40 -36.52 -51.65
CA MET A 304 -7.31 -36.62 -52.63
C MET A 304 -6.74 -38.04 -52.74
N GLN A 305 -6.56 -38.76 -51.61
CA GLN A 305 -6.12 -40.17 -51.65
C GLN A 305 -7.12 -41.11 -52.32
N LYS A 306 -8.43 -40.83 -52.22
CA LYS A 306 -9.47 -41.61 -52.93
C LYS A 306 -9.53 -41.30 -54.42
N SER A 307 -9.19 -40.08 -54.84
CA SER A 307 -9.23 -39.63 -56.24
C SER A 307 -8.00 -40.02 -57.07
N GLY A 308 -6.88 -40.39 -56.44
CA GLY A 308 -5.65 -40.83 -57.12
C GLY A 308 -5.49 -42.34 -57.27
N LYS A 309 -6.55 -43.12 -57.02
CA LYS A 309 -6.57 -44.60 -57.11
C LYS A 309 -7.39 -45.14 -58.30
N THR A 310 -7.67 -44.31 -59.30
CA THR A 310 -8.28 -44.72 -60.58
C THR A 310 -7.24 -44.70 -61.69
#